data_AF-A0A9P7ZEJ4-F1
#
_entry.id   AF-A0A9P7ZEJ4-F1
#
_cell.length_a   1.000
_cell.length_b   1.000
_cell.length_c   1.000
_cell.angle_alpha   90.00
_cell.angle_beta   90.00
_cell.angle_gamma   90.00
#
_symmetry.space_group_name_H-M   'P 1'
#
loop_
_entity.id
_entity.type
_entity.pdbx_description
1 polymer ?
#
loop_
_entity_poly.entity_id
_entity_poly.type
_entity_poly.pdbx_seq_one_letter_code
_entity_poly.pdbx_strand_id
1 'polypeptide(L)' 'APPLSHSSSIVALHGLNGHREKTWTAENGVHWLRDLLPEDLPHARILCWGYDANTHATDRVSWQYLRPQ' A
#
# COMPACT_ATOMS: atom_id res chain seq x y z
N ALA A 1 0.96 -34.53 -7.39
CA ALA A 1 1.38 -33.31 -6.67
C ALA A 1 0.13 -32.55 -6.27
N PRO A 2 0.06 -31.92 -5.09
CA PRO A 2 -1.04 -31.00 -4.81
C PRO A 2 -0.97 -29.84 -5.81
N PRO A 3 -2.10 -29.24 -6.21
CA PRO A 3 -2.06 -28.06 -7.06
C PRO A 3 -1.21 -26.99 -6.36
N LEU A 4 -0.30 -26.37 -7.11
CA LEU A 4 0.45 -25.21 -6.64
C LEU A 4 -0.60 -24.11 -6.37
N SER A 5 -0.92 -23.88 -5.10
CA SER A 5 -1.71 -22.73 -4.68
C SER A 5 -0.92 -21.49 -5.06
N HIS A 6 -1.29 -20.83 -6.15
CA HIS A 6 -0.66 -19.60 -6.57
C HIS A 6 -1.25 -18.47 -5.73
N SER A 7 -0.62 -18.19 -4.60
CA SER A 7 -0.95 -17.02 -3.79
C SER A 7 -0.60 -15.74 -4.57
N SER A 8 -1.62 -15.01 -5.01
CA SER A 8 -1.42 -13.69 -5.63
C SER A 8 -0.78 -12.72 -4.64
N SER A 9 0.03 -11.78 -5.13
CA SER A 9 0.60 -10.72 -4.30
C SER A 9 0.19 -9.37 -4.88
N ILE A 10 -0.31 -8.49 -4.03
CA ILE A 10 -0.80 -7.16 -4.38
C ILE A 10 0.08 -6.15 -3.68
N VAL A 11 0.67 -5.24 -4.46
CA VAL A 11 1.48 -4.14 -3.94
C VAL A 11 0.81 -2.84 -4.34
N ALA A 12 0.33 -2.09 -3.35
CA ALA A 12 -0.34 -0.82 -3.54
C ALA A 12 0.63 0.34 -3.34
N LEU A 13 0.63 1.24 -4.33
CA LEU A 13 1.45 2.45 -4.41
C LEU A 13 0.51 3.65 -4.49
N HIS A 14 0.70 4.64 -3.61
CA HIS A 14 -0.12 5.85 -3.68
C HIS A 14 0.33 6.77 -4.83
N GLY A 15 -0.60 7.62 -5.29
CA GLY A 15 -0.34 8.64 -6.29
C GLY A 15 0.26 9.93 -5.74
N LEU A 16 0.33 10.95 -6.59
CA LEU A 16 0.81 12.30 -6.26
C LEU A 16 0.03 12.88 -5.07
N ASN A 17 0.75 13.51 -4.14
CA ASN A 17 0.22 14.03 -2.87
C ASN A 17 -0.55 12.99 -2.02
N GLY A 18 -0.35 11.70 -2.31
CA GLY A 18 -0.95 10.59 -1.56
C GLY A 18 -0.13 10.19 -0.34
N HIS A 19 -0.72 9.35 0.51
CA HIS A 19 -0.06 8.73 1.64
C HIS A 19 -0.41 7.25 1.68
N ARG A 20 0.58 6.38 1.92
CA ARG A 20 0.44 4.92 1.86
C ARG A 20 -0.76 4.34 2.63
N GLU A 21 -1.17 4.98 3.73
CA GLU A 21 -2.34 4.56 4.51
C GLU A 21 -3.61 5.38 4.17
N LYS A 22 -3.47 6.70 3.99
CA LYS A 22 -4.65 7.59 3.93
C LYS A 22 -5.34 7.51 2.57
N THR A 23 -4.56 7.25 1.51
CA THR A 23 -5.09 7.13 0.15
C THR A 23 -6.14 6.02 0.03
N TRP A 24 -6.04 4.97 0.85
CA TRP A 24 -6.94 3.81 0.79
C TRP A 24 -7.96 3.78 1.93
N THR A 25 -7.95 4.79 2.81
CA THR A 25 -8.82 4.87 3.97
C THR A 25 -9.97 5.83 3.70
N ALA A 26 -11.19 5.34 3.76
CA ALA A 26 -12.39 6.17 3.67
C ALA A 26 -12.58 7.03 4.92
N GLU A 27 -13.46 8.03 4.85
CA GLU A 27 -13.72 8.96 5.97
C GLU A 27 -14.23 8.25 7.24
N ASN A 28 -14.89 7.10 7.08
CA ASN A 28 -15.33 6.25 8.19
C ASN A 28 -14.20 5.40 8.81
N GLY A 29 -12.95 5.56 8.36
CA GLY A 29 -11.79 4.84 8.88
C GLY A 29 -11.54 3.47 8.25
N VAL A 30 -12.38 3.01 7.32
CA VAL A 30 -12.21 1.72 6.64
C VAL A 30 -11.11 1.83 5.58
N HIS A 31 -10.09 0.97 5.69
CA HIS A 31 -9.00 0.85 4.74
C HIS A 31 -9.25 -0.32 3.80
N TRP A 32 -9.76 -0.08 2.58
CA TRP A 32 -10.34 -1.15 1.75
C TRP A 32 -9.36 -2.29 1.40
N LEU A 33 -8.07 -2.01 1.21
CA LEU A 33 -7.06 -3.04 0.95
C LEU A 33 -6.82 -3.98 2.14
N ARG A 34 -7.02 -3.49 3.37
CA ARG A 34 -6.77 -4.25 4.61
C ARG A 34 -8.04 -4.88 5.14
N ASP A 35 -9.12 -4.11 5.10
CA ASP A 35 -10.36 -4.42 5.82
C ASP A 35 -11.39 -5.12 4.94
N LEU A 36 -11.34 -4.95 3.60
CA LEU A 36 -12.36 -5.48 2.68
C LEU A 36 -11.77 -6.47 1.67
N LEU A 37 -10.64 -6.15 1.06
CA LEU A 37 -10.03 -6.97 0.00
C LEU A 37 -9.70 -8.42 0.41
N PRO A 38 -9.34 -8.74 1.67
CA PRO A 38 -9.15 -10.12 2.09
C PRO A 38 -10.41 -11.00 2.01
N GLU A 39 -11.62 -10.41 1.99
CA GLU A 39 -12.87 -11.17 1.83
C GLU A 39 -12.98 -11.76 0.42
N ASP A 40 -12.57 -10.98 -0.59
CA ASP A 40 -12.58 -11.40 -2.00
C ASP A 40 -11.35 -12.27 -2.35
N LEU A 41 -10.19 -11.97 -1.75
CA LEU A 41 -8.90 -12.59 -2.05
C LEU A 41 -8.21 -13.12 -0.77
N PRO A 42 -8.75 -14.18 -0.13
CA PRO A 42 -8.30 -14.64 1.19
C PRO A 42 -6.89 -15.22 1.23
N HIS A 43 -6.30 -15.51 0.06
CA HIS A 43 -4.93 -16.03 -0.07
C HIS A 43 -3.96 -15.02 -0.67
N ALA A 44 -4.42 -13.79 -0.95
CA ALA A 44 -3.55 -12.75 -1.46
C ALA A 44 -2.70 -12.15 -0.34
N ARG A 45 -1.41 -11.93 -0.62
CA ARG A 45 -0.55 -11.12 0.25
C ARG A 45 -0.66 -9.66 -0.19
N ILE A 46 -0.95 -8.78 0.75
CA ILE A 46 -1.22 -7.37 0.47
C ILE A 46 -0.15 -6.52 1.16
N LEU A 47 0.52 -5.65 0.40
CA LEU A 47 1.51 -4.69 0.89
C LEU A 47 1.10 -3.28 0.46
N CYS A 48 0.98 -2.36 1.42
CA CYS A 48 0.91 -0.92 1.14
C CYS A 48 2.29 -0.29 1.33
N TRP A 49 2.83 0.31 0.27
CA TRP A 49 4.10 1.03 0.33
C TRP A 49 3.91 2.49 -0.10
N GLY A 50 4.77 3.37 0.40
CA GLY A 50 4.76 4.78 0.01
C GLY A 50 6.13 5.42 -0.02
N TYR A 51 6.17 6.53 -0.74
CA TYR A 51 7.31 7.40 -0.93
C TYR A 51 6.87 8.86 -0.73
N ASP A 52 7.80 9.79 -0.58
CA ASP A 52 7.42 11.20 -0.61
C ASP A 52 6.99 11.60 -2.04
N ALA A 53 5.69 11.75 -2.24
CA ALA A 53 5.08 12.12 -3.51
C ALA A 53 4.55 13.57 -3.50
N ASN A 54 5.04 14.42 -2.60
CA ASN A 54 4.62 15.80 -2.50
C ASN A 54 5.06 16.60 -3.75
N THR A 55 4.10 17.16 -4.49
CA THR A 55 4.38 17.97 -5.69
C THR A 55 4.52 19.46 -5.39
N HIS A 56 4.31 19.88 -4.15
CA HIS A 56 4.29 21.28 -3.73
C HIS A 56 5.52 21.71 -2.91
N ALA A 57 6.57 20.88 -2.82
CA ALA A 57 7.79 21.24 -2.09
C ALA A 57 8.61 22.30 -2.86
N THR A 58 8.90 23.44 -2.21
CA THR A 58 9.84 24.45 -2.72
C THR A 58 11.31 24.05 -2.54
N ASP A 59 11.58 23.00 -1.75
CA ASP A 59 12.91 22.47 -1.49
C ASP A 59 12.99 20.97 -1.84
N ARG A 60 14.08 20.60 -2.52
CA ARG A 60 14.37 19.26 -3.04
C ARG A 60 14.27 18.19 -1.94
N VAL A 61 13.54 17.12 -2.19
CA VAL A 61 13.53 15.92 -1.35
C VAL A 61 14.00 14.69 -2.14
N SER A 62 15.00 14.00 -1.58
CA SER A 62 15.07 12.53 -1.58
C SER A 62 16.25 12.02 -0.73
N TRP A 63 15.99 11.77 0.57
CA TRP A 63 16.74 10.75 1.31
C TRP A 63 15.79 10.05 2.27
N GLN A 64 15.48 8.77 1.98
CA GLN A 64 14.81 7.91 2.95
C GLN A 64 15.51 6.55 2.97
N TYR A 65 16.27 6.30 4.03
CA TYR A 65 16.85 4.99 4.32
C TYR A 65 15.75 4.05 4.83
N LEU A 66 15.67 2.86 4.25
CA LEU A 66 14.97 1.73 4.84
C LEU A 66 15.67 1.37 6.16
N ARG A 67 15.00 1.61 7.30
CA ARG A 67 15.45 1.03 8.57
C ARG A 67 15.00 -0.44 8.61
N PRO A 68 15.89 -1.39 8.95
CA PRO A 68 15.47 -2.74 9.27
C PRO A 68 14.61 -2.69 10.54
N GLN A 69 13.49 -3.42 10.52
CA GLN A 69 12.74 -3.81 11.71
C GLN A 69 13.44 -5.01 12.34
#